data_AF-A0A387HL97-F1
#
_entry.id   AF-A0A387HL97-F1
#
_cell.length_a   1.000
_cell.length_b   1.000
_cell.length_c   1.000
_cell.angle_alpha   90.00
_cell.angle_beta   90.00
_cell.angle_gamma   90.00
#
_symmetry.space_group_name_H-M   'P 1'
#
loop_
_entity.id
_entity.type
_entity.pdbx_description
1 polymer ?
#
loop_
_entity_poly.entity_id
_entity_poly.type
_entity_poly.pdbx_seq_one_letter_code
_entity_poly.pdbx_strand_id
1 'polypeptide(L)' 'MQFRNTGGTAVTSGSVMFATHIIGLLGVDWATITSRQDLPVPIPAGTVRSRTYAVCVDAWRVPLGMHVETRSVTASWG' A
#
# COMPACT_ATOMS: atom_id res chain seq x y z
N MET A 1 -5.42 5.90 4.12
CA MET A 1 -6.05 5.39 2.89
C MET A 1 -7.53 5.15 3.13
N GLN A 2 -8.37 5.30 2.11
CA GLN A 2 -9.82 5.07 2.17
C GLN A 2 -10.22 3.91 1.24
N PHE A 3 -11.08 3.02 1.72
CA PHE A 3 -11.63 1.88 1.00
C PHE A 3 -13.15 2.01 0.96
N ARG A 4 -13.71 2.05 -0.25
CA ARG A 4 -15.15 2.19 -0.47
C ARG A 4 -15.70 0.92 -1.09
N ASN A 5 -16.67 0.30 -0.43
CA ASN A 5 -17.38 -0.84 -0.97
C ASN A 5 -18.62 -0.35 -1.73
N THR A 6 -18.60 -0.42 -3.06
CA THR A 6 -19.73 -0.06 -3.92
C THR A 6 -20.60 -1.27 -4.32
N GLY A 7 -20.27 -2.47 -3.83
CA GLY A 7 -21.03 -3.70 -4.08
C GLY A 7 -22.24 -3.85 -3.14
N GLY A 8 -23.04 -4.90 -3.38
CA GLY A 8 -24.24 -5.21 -2.60
C GLY A 8 -24.01 -6.08 -1.37
N THR A 9 -22.82 -6.65 -1.19
CA THR A 9 -22.46 -7.51 -0.05
C THR A 9 -21.27 -6.93 0.72
N ALA A 10 -21.09 -7.34 1.97
CA ALA A 10 -19.94 -6.92 2.75
C ALA A 10 -18.66 -7.56 2.21
N VAL A 11 -17.57 -6.76 2.13
CA VAL A 11 -16.22 -7.30 1.96
C VAL A 11 -15.78 -7.85 3.31
N THR A 12 -15.37 -9.11 3.33
CA THR A 12 -15.00 -9.83 4.56
C THR A 12 -13.53 -10.20 4.61
N SER A 13 -12.84 -10.19 3.46
CA SER A 13 -11.42 -10.46 3.37
C SER A 13 -10.77 -9.61 2.27
N GLY A 14 -9.44 -9.57 2.27
CA GLY A 14 -8.69 -8.89 1.23
C GLY A 14 -7.41 -8.28 1.76
N SER A 15 -6.56 -7.87 0.83
CA SER A 15 -5.27 -7.27 1.15
C SER A 15 -5.02 -6.03 0.30
N VAL A 16 -4.23 -5.12 0.83
CA VAL A 16 -3.62 -4.02 0.11
C VAL A 16 -2.13 -4.29 -0.02
N MET A 17 -1.59 -4.11 -1.22
CA MET A 17 -0.17 -4.23 -1.51
C MET A 17 0.38 -2.86 -1.91
N PHE A 18 1.39 -2.42 -1.17
CA PHE A 18 2.15 -1.20 -1.43
C PHE A 18 3.43 -1.55 -2.16
N ALA A 19 3.81 -0.75 -3.15
CA ALA A 19 5.14 -0.79 -3.77
C ALA A 19 5.89 0.50 -3.42
N THR A 20 7.00 0.34 -2.71
CA THR A 20 7.91 1.42 -2.34
C THR A 20 9.14 1.37 -3.23
N HIS A 21 9.31 2.40 -4.03
CA HIS A 21 10.42 2.56 -4.97
C HIS A 21 11.54 3.31 -4.28
N ILE A 22 12.76 2.80 -4.38
CA ILE A 22 13.98 3.44 -3.88
C ILE A 22 14.60 4.14 -5.08
N ILE A 23 14.56 5.48 -5.05
CA ILE A 23 15.01 6.31 -6.14
C ILE A 23 16.43 6.78 -5.86
N GLY A 24 17.32 6.47 -6.80
CA GLY A 24 18.71 6.90 -6.76
C GLY A 24 18.89 8.38 -7.14
N LEU A 25 20.11 8.89 -6.95
CA LEU A 25 20.48 10.29 -7.19
C LEU A 25 20.14 10.81 -8.60
N LEU A 26 20.11 9.93 -9.60
CA LEU A 26 19.79 10.25 -10.99
C LEU A 26 18.30 10.08 -11.34
N GLY A 27 17.43 9.87 -10.35
CA GLY A 27 16.00 9.58 -10.56
C GLY A 27 15.70 8.15 -11.01
N VAL A 28 16.71 7.28 -11.05
CA VAL A 28 16.58 5.87 -11.45
C VAL A 28 15.96 5.05 -10.32
N ASP A 29 14.98 4.23 -10.66
CA ASP A 29 14.44 3.21 -9.74
C ASP A 29 15.49 2.11 -9.54
N TRP A 30 16.07 2.10 -8.34
CA TRP A 30 17.14 1.19 -8.00
C TRP A 30 16.62 -0.11 -7.40
N ALA A 31 15.48 -0.04 -6.70
CA ALA A 31 14.81 -1.19 -6.13
C ALA A 31 13.34 -0.89 -5.79
N THR A 32 12.48 -1.89 -5.95
CA THR A 32 11.09 -1.84 -5.49
C THR A 32 10.87 -2.85 -4.36
N ILE A 33 10.39 -2.38 -3.21
CA ILE A 33 10.04 -3.19 -2.05
C ILE A 33 8.53 -3.23 -1.90
N THR A 34 7.95 -4.43 -1.82
CA THR A 34 6.51 -4.60 -1.64
C THR A 34 6.15 -4.88 -0.18
N SER A 35 5.02 -4.31 0.28
CA SER A 35 4.45 -4.57 1.60
C SER A 35 2.98 -4.94 1.45
N ARG A 36 2.60 -6.13 1.92
CA ARG A 36 1.21 -6.61 1.92
C ARG A 36 0.61 -6.46 3.31
N GLN A 37 -0.58 -5.87 3.40
CA GLN A 37 -1.30 -5.65 4.65
C GLN A 37 -2.79 -5.95 4.46
N ASP A 38 -3.46 -6.36 5.53
CA ASP A 38 -4.88 -6.71 5.47
C ASP A 38 -5.77 -5.47 5.37
N LEU A 39 -6.87 -5.59 4.61
CA LEU A 39 -7.91 -4.57 4.55
C LEU A 39 -8.60 -4.36 5.92
N PRO A 40 -9.20 -3.17 6.17
CA PRO A 40 -9.94 -2.91 7.40
C PRO A 40 -11.33 -3.54 7.34
N VAL A 41 -11.40 -4.87 7.33
CA VAL A 41 -12.63 -5.66 7.23
C VAL A 41 -13.29 -5.87 8.59
N PRO A 42 -14.62 -6.10 8.63
CA PRO A 42 -15.55 -6.07 7.49
C PRO A 42 -15.85 -4.65 6.99
N ILE A 43 -16.07 -4.51 5.67
CA ILE A 43 -16.52 -3.26 5.03
C ILE A 43 -17.94 -3.49 4.48
N PRO A 44 -18.99 -3.05 5.20
CA PRO A 44 -20.38 -3.23 4.76
C PRO A 44 -20.66 -2.62 3.38
N ALA A 45 -21.65 -3.17 2.69
CA ALA A 45 -22.11 -2.68 1.38
C ALA A 45 -22.44 -1.17 1.42
N GLY A 46 -21.97 -0.43 0.42
CA GLY A 46 -22.19 1.01 0.29
C GLY A 46 -21.38 1.89 1.26
N THR A 47 -20.56 1.31 2.13
CA THR A 47 -19.83 2.07 3.17
C THR A 47 -18.38 2.34 2.80
N VAL A 48 -17.75 3.18 3.63
CA VAL A 48 -16.37 3.61 3.50
C VAL A 48 -15.63 3.33 4.81
N ARG A 49 -14.44 2.76 4.72
CA ARG A 49 -13.52 2.57 5.85
C ARG A 49 -12.16 3.19 5.54
N SER A 50 -11.56 3.81 6.54
CA SER A 50 -10.21 4.37 6.42
C SER A 50 -9.24 3.67 7.37
N ARG A 51 -8.02 3.46 6.90
CA ARG A 51 -6.91 2.94 7.71
C ARG A 51 -5.60 3.60 7.28
N THR A 52 -4.75 3.86 8.26
CA THR A 52 -3.35 4.25 8.04
C THR A 52 -2.49 3.02 8.17
N TYR A 53 -1.56 2.86 7.24
CA TYR A 53 -0.66 1.71 7.18
C TYR A 53 0.77 2.19 7.32
N ALA A 54 1.54 1.50 8.16
CA ALA A 54 2.97 1.72 8.26
C ALA A 54 3.66 0.85 7.21
N VAL A 55 4.41 1.46 6.31
CA VAL A 55 5.22 0.74 5.31
C VAL A 55 6.68 0.99 5.65
N CYS A 56 7.41 -0.08 5.92
CA CYS A 56 8.80 -0.02 6.35
C CYS A 56 9.73 -0.40 5.21
N VAL A 57 10.85 0.31 5.12
CA VAL A 57 12.01 -0.04 4.30
C VAL A 57 13.22 -0.02 5.21
N ASP A 58 14.07 -1.05 5.13
CA ASP A 58 15.28 -1.08 5.93
C ASP A 58 16.20 0.08 5.56
N ALA A 59 16.72 0.80 6.56
CA ALA A 59 17.49 2.03 6.33
C ALA A 59 18.71 1.83 5.40
N TRP A 60 19.38 0.68 5.48
CA TRP A 60 20.53 0.36 4.63
C TRP A 60 20.18 0.28 3.14
N ARG A 61 18.90 0.09 2.79
CA ARG A 61 18.39 0.10 1.41
C ARG A 61 18.28 1.52 0.83
N VAL A 62 18.37 2.55 1.66
CA VAL A 62 18.26 3.96 1.25
C VAL A 62 19.55 4.71 1.62
N PRO A 63 20.65 4.51 0.87
CA PRO A 63 21.88 5.28 1.06
C PRO A 63 21.69 6.80 0.94
N LEU A 64 22.68 7.56 1.40
CA LEU A 64 22.72 9.02 1.25
C LEU A 64 22.51 9.44 -0.21
N GLY A 65 21.62 10.41 -0.42
CA GLY A 65 21.26 10.91 -1.75
C GLY A 65 20.17 10.08 -2.45
N MET A 66 19.67 9.01 -1.82
CA MET A 66 18.47 8.29 -2.27
C MET A 66 17.26 8.67 -1.42
N HIS A 67 16.07 8.43 -1.96
CA HIS A 67 14.81 8.57 -1.23
C HIS A 67 13.82 7.48 -1.61
N VAL A 68 12.71 7.39 -0.87
CA VAL A 68 11.64 6.43 -1.14
C VAL A 68 10.40 7.11 -1.67
N GLU A 69 9.72 6.44 -2.60
CA GLU A 69 8.43 6.87 -3.13
C GLU A 69 7.45 5.70 -3.13
N THR A 70 6.29 5.86 -2.48
CA THR A 70 5.20 4.88 -2.61
C THR A 70 4.34 5.27 -3.81
N ARG A 71 4.49 4.56 -4.93
CA ARG A 71 3.82 4.91 -6.20
C ARG A 71 2.61 4.05 -6.51
N SER A 72 2.68 2.76 -6.21
CA SER A 72 1.63 1.80 -6.58
C SER A 72 0.97 1.20 -5.35
N VAL A 73 -0.35 1.23 -5.34
CA VAL A 73 -1.19 0.61 -4.31
C VAL A 73 -2.25 -0.23 -4.99
N THR A 74 -2.22 -1.54 -4.77
CA THR A 74 -3.19 -2.48 -5.34
C THR A 74 -3.99 -3.13 -4.23
N ALA A 75 -5.31 -3.10 -4.31
CA ALA A 75 -6.20 -3.76 -3.36
C ALA A 75 -6.87 -4.98 -4.01
N SER A 76 -6.89 -6.10 -3.28
CA SER A 76 -7.70 -7.29 -3.58
C SER A 76 -8.79 -7.43 -2.54
N TRP A 77 -9.98 -7.85 -2.97
CA TRP A 77 -11.20 -7.88 -2.16
C TRP A 77 -11.84 -9.26 -2.27
N GLY A 78 -12.38 -9.77 -1.17
CA GLY A 78 -13.09 -11.04 -1.09
C GLY A 78 -14.24 -11.04 -0.08
#